data_AF-A0A2X4TKL4-F1
#
_entry.id   AF-A0A2X4TKL4-F1
#
_cell.length_a   1.000
_cell.length_b   1.000
_cell.length_c   1.000
_cell.angle_alpha   90.00
_cell.angle_beta   90.00
_cell.angle_gamma   90.00
#
_symmetry.space_group_name_H-M   'P 1'
#
loop_
_entity.id
_entity.type
_entity.pdbx_description
1 polymer ?
#
loop_
_entity_poly.entity_id
_entity_poly.type
_entity_poly.pdbx_seq_one_letter_code
_entity_poly.pdbx_strand_id
1 'polypeptide(L)'
;MIGHSVGPFQEAQFNQLANYVFGHCDALILRESVSLDLMKRSNITTAKVEKGVDTAWLVDHHAGDFEPGYAVQHWLTIAAKQKNRSDYAA
;
A
#
# COMPACT_ATOMS: atom_id res chain seq x y z
N MET A 1 -0.31 -11.84 -7.50
CA MET A 1 -0.02 -10.44 -7.07
C MET A 1 -0.29 -10.32 -5.59
N ILE A 2 0.60 -9.71 -4.78
CA ILE A 2 0.51 -9.72 -3.30
C ILE A 2 0.70 -8.32 -2.72
N GLY A 3 -0.12 -7.96 -1.72
CA GLY A 3 0.06 -6.74 -0.92
C GLY A 3 -0.31 -5.45 -1.65
N HIS A 4 -1.14 -5.52 -2.69
CA HIS A 4 -1.46 -4.35 -3.51
C HIS A 4 -2.74 -3.64 -3.05
N SER A 5 -2.74 -2.32 -3.25
CA SER A 5 -3.96 -1.53 -3.41
C SER A 5 -4.27 -1.42 -4.90
N VAL A 6 -5.56 -1.41 -5.25
CA VAL A 6 -6.02 -1.40 -6.64
C VAL A 6 -7.15 -0.41 -6.85
N GLY A 7 -7.16 0.20 -8.02
CA GLY A 7 -8.08 1.26 -8.43
C GLY A 7 -7.34 2.48 -8.96
N PRO A 8 -8.07 3.57 -9.26
CA PRO A 8 -9.53 3.66 -9.26
C PRO A 8 -10.18 2.94 -10.45
N PHE A 9 -11.47 2.59 -10.32
CA PHE A 9 -12.26 1.83 -11.31
C PHE A 9 -13.47 2.63 -11.84
N GLN A 10 -13.24 3.92 -12.10
CA GLN A 10 -14.30 4.88 -12.43
C GLN A 10 -14.72 4.81 -13.91
N GLU A 11 -13.79 4.50 -14.81
CA GLU A 11 -14.02 4.42 -16.25
C GLU A 11 -14.11 2.96 -16.71
N ALA A 12 -15.12 2.63 -17.50
CA ALA A 12 -15.39 1.25 -17.93
C ALA A 12 -14.20 0.62 -18.69
N GLN A 13 -13.44 1.42 -19.44
CA GLN A 13 -12.25 0.96 -20.16
C GLN A 13 -11.16 0.42 -19.21
N PHE A 14 -10.97 1.06 -18.04
CA PHE A 14 -9.99 0.59 -17.05
C PHE A 14 -10.49 -0.66 -16.34
N ASN A 15 -11.81 -0.85 -16.24
CA ASN A 15 -12.39 -2.05 -15.65
C ASN A 15 -12.15 -3.28 -16.54
N GLN A 16 -12.17 -3.12 -17.87
CA GLN A 16 -11.80 -4.18 -18.80
C GLN A 16 -10.34 -4.58 -18.65
N LEU A 17 -9.43 -3.58 -18.62
CA LEU A 17 -8.01 -3.82 -18.41
C LEU A 17 -7.72 -4.47 -17.05
N ALA A 18 -8.38 -3.99 -15.99
CA ALA A 18 -8.25 -4.55 -14.65
C ALA A 18 -8.70 -6.01 -14.61
N ASN A 19 -9.87 -6.34 -15.17
CA ASN A 19 -10.33 -7.74 -15.26
C ASN A 19 -9.37 -8.61 -16.09
N TYR A 20 -8.80 -8.08 -17.19
CA TYR A 20 -7.81 -8.78 -17.98
C TYR A 20 -6.55 -9.07 -17.16
N VAL A 21 -5.92 -8.05 -16.56
CA VAL A 21 -4.68 -8.20 -15.79
C VAL A 21 -4.88 -9.09 -14.57
N PHE A 22 -5.94 -8.87 -13.78
CA PHE A 22 -6.21 -9.65 -12.59
C PHE A 22 -6.63 -11.10 -12.92
N GLY A 23 -7.28 -11.32 -14.05
CA GLY A 23 -7.64 -12.67 -14.51
C GLY A 23 -6.44 -13.57 -14.78
N HIS A 24 -5.31 -12.98 -15.20
CA HIS A 24 -4.04 -13.68 -15.44
C HIS A 24 -3.24 -13.96 -14.17
N CYS A 25 -3.65 -13.41 -13.03
CA CYS A 25 -3.06 -13.79 -11.75
C CYS A 25 -3.67 -15.12 -11.27
N ASP A 26 -2.87 -15.94 -10.58
CA ASP A 26 -3.39 -17.09 -9.84
C ASP A 26 -4.18 -16.65 -8.61
N ALA A 27 -3.67 -15.63 -7.92
CA ALA A 27 -4.31 -14.94 -6.81
C ALA A 27 -3.98 -13.44 -6.80
N LEU A 28 -4.94 -12.63 -6.35
CA LEU A 28 -4.80 -11.21 -6.09
C LEU A 28 -5.01 -10.94 -4.60
N ILE A 29 -3.92 -10.79 -3.86
CA ILE A 29 -3.95 -10.53 -2.42
C ILE A 29 -3.91 -9.01 -2.18
N LEU A 30 -4.99 -8.48 -1.61
CA LEU A 30 -5.15 -7.05 -1.36
C LEU A 30 -4.67 -6.69 0.04
N ARG A 31 -3.97 -5.56 0.19
CA ARG A 31 -3.47 -5.11 1.50
C ARG A 31 -4.53 -4.42 2.37
N GLU A 32 -5.64 -3.96 1.80
CA GLU A 32 -6.72 -3.30 2.54
C GLU A 32 -8.11 -3.61 2.00
N SER A 33 -9.13 -3.46 2.85
CA SER A 33 -10.53 -3.73 2.48
C SER A 33 -11.12 -2.71 1.50
N VAL A 34 -10.62 -1.48 1.49
CA VAL A 34 -11.13 -0.41 0.61
C VAL A 34 -10.96 -0.78 -0.86
N SER A 35 -9.84 -1.39 -1.24
CA SER A 35 -9.60 -1.91 -2.59
C SER A 35 -10.63 -2.98 -2.98
N LEU A 36 -10.95 -3.91 -2.08
CA LEU A 36 -11.95 -4.94 -2.33
C LEU A 36 -13.34 -4.33 -2.54
N ASP A 37 -13.70 -3.32 -1.75
CA ASP A 37 -14.98 -2.64 -1.87
C ASP A 37 -15.10 -1.86 -3.18
N LEU A 38 -14.02 -1.25 -3.65
CA LEU A 38 -13.95 -0.62 -4.97
C LEU A 38 -14.17 -1.65 -6.10
N MET A 39 -13.52 -2.81 -6.02
CA MET A 39 -13.70 -3.88 -7.02
C MET A 39 -15.16 -4.34 -7.12
N LYS A 40 -15.80 -4.58 -5.96
CA LYS A 40 -17.21 -4.99 -5.90
C LYS A 40 -18.16 -3.95 -6.51
N ARG A 41 -17.91 -2.66 -6.26
CA ARG A 41 -18.74 -1.56 -6.77
C ARG A 41 -18.57 -1.34 -8.28
N SER A 42 -17.40 -1.68 -8.82
CA SER A 42 -17.04 -1.41 -10.22
C SER A 42 -17.12 -2.63 -11.13
N ASN A 43 -17.82 -3.69 -10.72
CA ASN A 43 -18.01 -4.92 -11.50
C ASN A 43 -16.67 -5.56 -11.93
N ILE A 44 -15.65 -5.46 -11.07
CA ILE A 44 -14.39 -6.19 -11.23
C ILE A 44 -14.55 -7.56 -10.57
N THR A 45 -14.12 -8.62 -11.25
CA THR A 45 -14.19 -9.97 -10.69
C THR A 45 -13.35 -10.07 -9.42
N THR A 46 -13.93 -10.67 -8.38
CA THR A 46 -13.26 -10.94 -7.11
C THR A 46 -13.00 -12.43 -6.89
N ALA A 47 -13.16 -13.26 -7.93
CA ALA A 47 -13.11 -14.72 -7.81
C ALA A 47 -11.76 -15.26 -7.27
N LYS A 48 -10.67 -14.55 -7.56
CA LYS A 48 -9.30 -14.89 -7.14
C LYS A 48 -8.75 -13.92 -6.10
N VAL A 49 -9.62 -13.18 -5.40
CA VAL A 49 -9.21 -12.13 -4.47
C VAL A 49 -9.14 -12.67 -3.05
N GLU A 50 -8.00 -12.42 -2.41
CA GLU A 50 -7.75 -12.75 -1.01
C GLU A 50 -7.42 -11.48 -0.20
N LYS A 51 -7.72 -11.51 1.09
CA LYS A 51 -7.30 -10.46 2.03
C LYS A 51 -5.91 -10.77 2.56
N GLY A 52 -5.03 -9.78 2.57
CA GLY A 52 -3.71 -9.90 3.16
C GLY A 52 -3.27 -8.60 3.83
N VAL A 53 -1.96 -8.47 4.01
CA VAL A 53 -1.29 -7.31 4.60
C VAL A 53 -0.35 -6.68 3.57
N ASP A 54 0.04 -5.43 3.81
CA ASP A 54 1.11 -4.81 3.03
C ASP A 54 2.41 -5.62 3.21
N THR A 55 3.11 -5.90 2.11
CA THR A 55 4.33 -6.72 2.14
C THR A 55 5.47 -6.07 2.92
N ALA A 56 5.42 -4.76 3.17
CA ALA A 56 6.37 -4.09 4.05
C ALA A 56 6.40 -4.70 5.46
N TRP A 57 5.29 -5.28 5.93
CA TRP A 57 5.23 -5.99 7.21
C TRP A 57 5.95 -7.34 7.23
N LEU A 58 6.30 -7.88 6.06
CA LEU A 58 7.08 -9.11 5.94
C LEU A 58 8.60 -8.85 5.97
N VAL A 59 9.01 -7.59 5.89
CA VAL A 59 10.42 -7.20 5.94
C VAL A 59 10.89 -7.21 7.39
N ASP A 60 11.98 -7.91 7.65
CA ASP A 60 12.56 -8.00 8.98
C ASP A 60 13.02 -6.61 9.48
N HIS A 61 12.78 -6.35 10.76
CA HIS A 61 13.15 -5.08 11.38
C HIS A 61 14.62 -5.12 11.82
N HIS A 62 15.49 -4.63 10.93
CA HIS A 62 16.92 -4.40 11.16
C HIS A 62 17.16 -3.18 12.08
N ALA A 63 16.58 -3.17 13.29
CA ALA A 63 16.67 -2.02 14.19
C ALA A 63 18.09 -1.80 14.77
N GLY A 64 18.95 -2.82 14.74
CA GLY A 64 20.29 -2.79 15.32
C GLY A 64 21.41 -2.38 14.37
N ASP A 65 21.18 -2.47 13.06
CA ASP A 65 22.18 -2.33 12.00
C ASP A 65 21.71 -1.38 10.87
N PHE A 66 20.61 -0.64 11.09
CA PHE A 66 20.10 0.34 10.14
C PHE A 66 20.97 1.60 10.09
N GLU A 67 21.68 1.77 8.98
CA GLU A 67 22.41 3.00 8.67
C GLU A 67 21.64 3.84 7.64
N PRO A 68 21.09 5.02 8.02
CA PRO A 68 20.29 5.83 7.10
C PRO A 68 21.17 6.49 6.04
N GLY A 69 20.82 6.32 4.77
CA GLY A 69 21.37 7.13 3.69
C GLY A 69 21.03 8.63 3.85
N TYR A 70 21.73 9.50 3.11
CA TYR A 70 21.62 10.96 3.23
C TYR A 70 20.17 11.48 3.28
N ALA A 71 19.31 11.02 2.35
CA ALA A 71 17.92 11.48 2.29
C ALA A 71 17.12 11.09 3.53
N VAL A 72 17.30 9.86 4.03
CA VAL A 72 16.61 9.39 5.24
C VAL A 72 17.08 10.17 6.46
N GLN A 73 18.40 10.35 6.61
CA GLN A 73 18.98 11.12 7.72
C GLN A 73 18.51 12.58 7.72
N HIS A 74 18.41 13.21 6.55
CA HIS A 74 17.89 14.56 6.40
C HIS A 74 16.45 14.66 6.92
N TRP A 75 15.56 13.76 6.51
CA TRP A 75 14.16 13.76 6.93
C TRP A 75 13.98 13.41 8.41
N LEU A 76 14.76 12.47 8.95
CA LEU A 76 14.78 12.17 10.39
C LEU A 76 15.15 13.42 11.21
N THR A 77 16.12 14.20 10.74
CA THR A 77 16.53 15.45 11.38
C THR A 77 15.41 16.50 11.35
N ILE A 78 14.70 16.64 10.23
CA ILE A 78 13.55 17.55 10.11
C ILE A 78 12.42 17.14 11.05
N ALA A 79 12.06 15.85 11.06
CA ALA A 79 10.99 15.33 11.91
C ALA A 79 11.29 15.53 13.40
N ALA A 80 12.54 15.28 13.83
CA ALA A 80 12.97 15.51 15.20
C ALA A 80 12.85 16.99 15.62
N LYS A 81 13.21 17.93 14.74
CA LYS A 81 13.08 19.37 15.01
C LYS A 81 11.62 19.82 15.17
N GLN A 82 10.70 19.23 14.40
CA GLN A 82 9.27 19.55 14.50
C GLN A 82 8.65 19.01 15.78
N LYS A 83 9.01 17.79 16.18
CA LYS A 83 8.57 17.18 17.45
C LYS A 83 9.00 18.02 18.66
N ASN A 84 10.25 18.49 18.66
CA ASN A 84 10.71 19.36 19.75
C ASN A 84 9.99 20.71 19.75
N ARG A 85 9.59 21.24 18.58
CA ARG A 85 8.85 22.51 18.50
C ARG A 85 7.41 22.42 19.02
N SER A 86 6.73 21.28 18.88
CA SER A 86 5.39 21.09 19.45
C SER A 86 5.42 20.97 20.97
N ASP A 87 6.51 20.46 21.55
CA ASP A 87 6.63 20.23 23.00
C ASP A 87 6.92 21.52 23.80
N TYR A 88 7.41 22.59 23.13
CA TYR A 88 7.63 23.92 23.74
C TYR A 88 6.54 24.96 23.41
N ALA A 89 5.47 24.56 22.71
CA ALA A 89 4.36 25.43 22.32
C ALA A 89 3.07 25.23 23.17
N ALA A 90 3.18 24.51 24.29
CA ALA A 90 2.11 24.28 25.26
C ALA A 90 2.28 25.15 26.52
#